data_AF-A0A1F3XZ48-F1
#
_entry.id   AF-A0A1F3XZ48-F1
#
_cell.length_a   1.000
_cell.length_b   1.000
_cell.length_c   1.000
_cell.angle_alpha   90.00
_cell.angle_beta   90.00
_cell.angle_gamma   90.00
#
_symmetry.space_group_name_H-M   'P 1'
#
loop_
_entity.id
_entity.type
_entity.pdbx_description
1 polymer ?
#
loop_
_entity_poly.entity_id
_entity_poly.type
_entity_poly.pdbx_seq_one_letter_code
_entity_poly.pdbx_strand_id
1 'polypeptide(L)'
;MGVYTRFKRQPGGFRALVELLETTPVVRRKKMIDVGMAEDPDYTQDAVAYMLTFEDILALSDMELAELISKSPPRTTAFSVVSMSDEIKQRFLKCSKMPVTAELKDYLTAKATPTEIGGAQMKVIEVARQLERKGIIKAKHIPEDI
;
A
#
# COMPACT_ATOMS: atom_id res chain seq x y z
N MET A 1 2.98 26.36 13.63
CA MET A 1 3.41 25.84 12.31
C MET A 1 2.55 24.63 12.04
N GLY A 2 1.90 24.61 10.88
CA GLY A 2 0.90 23.60 10.56
C GLY A 2 1.49 22.21 10.30
N VAL A 3 0.73 21.14 10.59
CA VAL A 3 1.16 19.74 10.53
C VAL A 3 1.66 19.34 9.13
N TYR A 4 1.13 19.97 8.08
CA TYR A 4 1.55 19.73 6.69
C TYR A 4 2.38 20.86 6.08
N THR A 5 2.74 21.88 6.86
CA THR A 5 3.48 23.05 6.33
C THR A 5 4.78 22.66 5.62
N ARG A 6 5.46 21.60 6.06
CA ARG A 6 6.69 21.12 5.40
C ARG A 6 6.44 20.50 4.03
N PHE A 7 5.31 19.81 3.84
CA PHE A 7 4.98 19.12 2.60
C PHE A 7 4.59 20.12 1.51
N LYS A 8 3.82 21.16 1.85
CA LYS A 8 3.41 22.21 0.92
C LYS A 8 4.56 23.07 0.36
N ARG A 9 5.73 23.06 1.03
CA ARG A 9 6.88 23.91 0.66
C ARG A 9 7.92 23.20 -0.19
N GLN A 10 7.79 21.89 -0.35
CA GLN A 10 8.78 21.06 -1.02
C GLN A 10 8.20 20.54 -2.34
N PRO A 11 8.95 20.63 -3.45
CA PRO A 11 8.60 19.93 -4.68
C PRO A 11 8.38 18.43 -4.40
N GLY A 12 7.24 17.88 -4.86
CA GLY A 12 6.85 16.49 -4.58
C GLY A 12 6.40 16.23 -3.13
N GLY A 13 6.21 17.27 -2.32
CA GLY A 13 5.82 17.12 -0.92
C GLY A 13 4.40 16.56 -0.73
N PHE A 14 3.49 16.79 -1.67
CA PHE A 14 2.17 16.15 -1.66
C PHE A 14 2.28 14.63 -1.73
N ARG A 15 3.04 14.09 -2.69
CA ARG A 15 3.33 12.65 -2.78
C ARG A 15 3.98 12.13 -1.50
N ALA A 16 4.94 12.86 -0.94
CA ALA A 16 5.58 12.47 0.32
C ALA A 16 4.58 12.41 1.49
N LEU A 17 3.56 13.29 1.53
CA LEU A 17 2.49 13.21 2.52
C LEU A 17 1.62 11.96 2.30
N VAL A 18 1.17 11.70 1.07
CA VAL A 18 0.33 10.55 0.75
C VAL A 18 1.03 9.23 1.13
N GLU A 19 2.27 9.05 0.70
CA GLU A 19 3.05 7.84 1.00
C GLU A 19 3.39 7.72 2.49
N LEU A 20 3.59 8.85 3.20
CA LEU A 20 3.74 8.83 4.65
C LEU A 20 2.46 8.32 5.33
N LEU A 21 1.28 8.77 4.89
CA LEU A 21 0.02 8.31 5.45
C LEU A 21 -0.12 6.79 5.23
N GLU A 22 0.17 6.30 4.02
CA GLU A 22 0.09 4.87 3.66
C GLU A 22 0.99 3.95 4.48
N THR A 23 2.19 4.42 4.80
CA THR A 23 3.17 3.69 5.61
C THR A 23 3.01 3.88 7.12
N THR A 24 2.06 4.73 7.53
CA THR A 24 1.74 4.98 8.94
C THR A 24 0.65 4.03 9.45
N PRO A 25 0.80 3.40 10.63
CA PRO A 25 -0.23 2.56 11.24
C PRO A 25 -1.57 3.28 11.43
N VAL A 26 -2.68 2.57 11.24
CA VAL A 26 -4.06 3.11 11.22
C VAL A 26 -4.35 4.10 12.35
N VAL A 27 -4.03 3.74 13.60
CA VAL A 27 -4.30 4.60 14.77
C VAL A 27 -3.55 5.94 14.69
N ARG A 28 -2.28 5.91 14.25
CA ARG A 28 -1.47 7.12 14.12
C ARG A 28 -1.90 7.93 12.89
N ARG A 29 -2.18 7.26 11.77
CA ARG A 29 -2.66 7.86 10.53
C ARG A 29 -3.96 8.63 10.77
N LYS A 30 -4.92 8.03 11.48
CA LYS A 30 -6.18 8.69 11.83
C LYS A 30 -5.95 10.00 12.58
N LYS A 31 -5.09 9.99 13.61
CA LYS A 31 -4.73 11.21 14.34
C LYS A 31 -4.08 12.26 13.42
N MET A 32 -3.22 11.84 12.50
CA MET A 32 -2.60 12.78 11.54
C MET A 32 -3.63 13.39 10.59
N ILE A 33 -4.61 12.61 10.12
CA ILE A 33 -5.71 13.07 9.28
C ILE A 33 -6.61 14.02 10.08
N ASP A 34 -7.01 13.67 11.30
CA ASP A 34 -7.88 14.51 12.14
C ASP A 34 -7.26 15.90 12.40
N VAL A 35 -5.95 15.94 12.68
CA VAL A 35 -5.20 17.20 12.84
C VAL A 35 -5.10 17.96 11.51
N GLY A 36 -4.85 17.25 10.40
CA GLY A 36 -4.82 17.84 9.07
C GLY A 36 -6.14 18.48 8.67
N MET A 37 -7.25 17.76 8.89
CA MET A 37 -8.61 18.21 8.60
C MET A 37 -9.00 19.47 9.39
N ALA A 38 -8.48 19.64 10.61
CA ALA A 38 -8.72 20.85 11.39
C ALA A 38 -7.94 22.07 10.89
N GLU A 39 -6.84 21.86 10.17
CA GLU A 39 -5.95 22.92 9.68
C GLU A 39 -6.20 23.29 8.23
N ASP A 40 -6.30 22.29 7.35
CA ASP A 40 -6.56 22.44 5.93
C ASP A 40 -7.34 21.22 5.41
N PRO A 41 -8.69 21.28 5.46
CA PRO A 41 -9.55 20.19 5.03
C PRO A 41 -9.30 19.77 3.58
N ASP A 42 -9.16 20.73 2.66
CA ASP A 42 -9.08 20.48 1.23
C ASP A 42 -7.81 19.71 0.89
N TYR A 43 -6.65 20.18 1.36
CA TYR A 43 -5.37 19.50 1.14
C TYR A 43 -5.33 18.11 1.78
N THR A 44 -6.00 17.93 2.92
CA THR A 44 -6.09 16.65 3.61
C THR A 44 -6.98 15.66 2.85
N GLN A 45 -8.13 16.15 2.36
CA GLN A 45 -9.06 15.35 1.56
C GLN A 45 -8.40 14.88 0.27
N ASP A 46 -7.67 15.77 -0.41
CA ASP A 46 -6.89 15.40 -1.59
C ASP A 46 -5.88 14.30 -1.24
N ALA A 47 -5.08 14.49 -0.19
CA ALA A 47 -4.09 13.50 0.21
C ALA A 47 -4.73 12.12 0.49
N VAL A 48 -5.87 12.09 1.17
CA VAL A 48 -6.63 10.85 1.43
C VAL A 48 -7.21 10.23 0.16
N ALA A 49 -7.73 11.04 -0.76
CA ALA A 49 -8.31 10.55 -2.02
C ALA A 49 -7.28 9.83 -2.90
N TYR A 50 -6.04 10.33 -2.89
CA TYR A 50 -4.91 9.76 -3.62
C TYR A 50 -4.23 8.60 -2.90
N MET A 51 -4.59 8.28 -1.64
CA MET A 51 -4.02 7.12 -0.95
C MET A 51 -4.35 5.82 -1.68
N LEU A 52 -3.33 4.95 -1.77
CA LEU A 52 -3.44 3.58 -2.23
C LEU A 52 -3.80 2.72 -1.02
N THR A 53 -4.94 2.06 -1.12
CA THR A 53 -5.46 1.16 -0.11
C THR A 53 -5.13 -0.29 -0.47
N PHE A 54 -5.28 -1.21 0.49
CA PHE A 54 -5.12 -2.63 0.17
C PHE A 54 -6.22 -3.14 -0.75
N GLU A 55 -7.42 -2.53 -0.72
CA GLU A 55 -8.49 -2.85 -1.66
C GLU A 55 -8.10 -2.51 -3.11
N ASP A 56 -7.41 -1.38 -3.32
CA ASP A 56 -6.85 -1.03 -4.63
C ASP A 56 -5.83 -2.09 -5.11
N ILE A 57 -5.04 -2.68 -4.20
CA ILE A 57 -4.13 -3.79 -4.52
C ILE A 57 -4.91 -5.04 -4.96
N LEU A 58 -6.00 -5.35 -4.27
CA LEU A 58 -6.87 -6.47 -4.64
C LEU A 58 -7.57 -6.22 -5.98
N ALA A 59 -7.78 -4.97 -6.37
CA ALA A 59 -8.41 -4.58 -7.64
C ALA A 59 -7.45 -4.50 -8.84
N LEU A 60 -6.13 -4.63 -8.62
CA LEU A 60 -5.14 -4.63 -9.71
C LEU A 60 -5.45 -5.71 -10.75
N SER A 61 -5.02 -5.52 -12.00
CA SER A 61 -5.05 -6.59 -12.99
C SER A 61 -4.10 -7.73 -12.61
N ASP A 62 -4.32 -8.94 -13.13
CA ASP A 62 -3.43 -10.08 -12.83
C ASP A 62 -1.98 -9.83 -13.30
N MET A 63 -1.78 -9.01 -14.34
CA MET A 63 -0.46 -8.60 -14.82
C MET A 63 0.23 -7.66 -13.82
N GLU A 64 -0.47 -6.62 -13.34
CA GLU A 64 0.05 -5.71 -12.32
C GLU A 64 0.32 -6.42 -11.00
N LEU A 65 -0.58 -7.32 -10.59
CA LEU A 65 -0.42 -8.13 -9.39
C LEU A 65 0.79 -9.07 -9.51
N ALA A 66 1.03 -9.67 -10.67
CA ALA A 66 2.21 -10.50 -10.90
C ALA A 66 3.52 -9.69 -10.77
N GLU A 67 3.56 -8.48 -11.32
CA GLU A 67 4.70 -7.57 -11.16
C GLU A 67 4.91 -7.18 -9.70
N LEU A 68 3.84 -6.86 -8.97
CA LEU A 68 3.88 -6.56 -7.54
C LEU A 68 4.43 -7.72 -6.71
N ILE A 69 3.93 -8.93 -6.95
CA ILE A 69 4.38 -10.14 -6.26
C ILE A 69 5.86 -10.41 -6.57
N SER A 70 6.31 -10.18 -7.81
CA SER A 70 7.70 -10.40 -8.21
C SER A 70 8.71 -9.46 -7.49
N LYS A 71 8.25 -8.31 -7.00
CA LYS A 71 9.08 -7.33 -6.27
C LYS A 71 8.88 -7.38 -4.76
N SER A 72 7.90 -8.15 -4.28
CA SER A 72 7.56 -8.25 -2.87
C SER A 72 8.17 -9.52 -2.25
N PRO A 73 8.74 -9.46 -1.03
CA PRO A 73 9.24 -10.66 -0.36
C PRO A 73 8.12 -11.70 -0.15
N PRO A 74 8.35 -13.00 -0.37
CA PRO A 74 7.30 -14.02 -0.30
C PRO A 74 6.55 -14.03 1.04
N ARG A 75 7.27 -13.94 2.17
CA ARG A 75 6.64 -13.85 3.50
C ARG A 75 5.70 -12.64 3.61
N THR A 76 6.14 -11.47 3.14
CA THR A 76 5.34 -10.23 3.16
C THR A 76 4.09 -10.38 2.29
N THR A 77 4.23 -10.92 1.09
CA THR A 77 3.10 -11.16 0.18
C THR A 77 2.10 -12.16 0.76
N ALA A 78 2.57 -13.26 1.33
CA ALA A 78 1.69 -14.25 1.96
C ALA A 78 0.94 -13.65 3.16
N PHE A 79 1.65 -12.93 4.03
CA PHE A 79 1.07 -12.36 5.24
C PHE A 79 0.07 -11.24 4.96
N SER A 80 0.16 -10.54 3.82
CA SER A 80 -0.79 -9.49 3.47
C SER A 80 -2.20 -10.04 3.13
N VAL A 81 -2.28 -11.32 2.74
CA VAL A 81 -3.53 -12.00 2.34
C VAL A 81 -3.88 -13.24 3.19
N VAL A 82 -3.10 -13.55 4.22
CA VAL A 82 -3.28 -14.79 5.03
C VAL A 82 -4.66 -14.89 5.71
N SER A 83 -5.26 -13.75 6.06
CA SER A 83 -6.60 -13.68 6.65
C SER A 83 -7.74 -13.50 5.63
N MET A 84 -7.42 -13.45 4.33
CA MET A 84 -8.41 -13.25 3.26
C MET A 84 -9.07 -14.56 2.83
N SER A 85 -10.07 -14.47 1.95
CA SER A 85 -10.72 -15.64 1.36
C SER A 85 -9.74 -16.52 0.58
N ASP A 86 -10.06 -17.80 0.47
CA ASP A 86 -9.23 -18.73 -0.29
C ASP A 86 -9.14 -18.35 -1.77
N GLU A 87 -10.18 -17.73 -2.33
CA GLU A 87 -10.18 -17.19 -3.69
C GLU A 87 -9.07 -16.13 -3.87
N ILE A 88 -8.95 -15.18 -2.94
CA ILE A 88 -7.89 -14.15 -2.97
C ILE A 88 -6.51 -14.80 -2.83
N LYS A 89 -6.35 -15.74 -1.90
CA LYS A 89 -5.08 -16.46 -1.71
C LYS A 89 -4.67 -17.22 -2.98
N GLN A 90 -5.61 -17.93 -3.60
CA GLN A 90 -5.36 -18.67 -4.84
C GLN A 90 -5.01 -17.74 -5.99
N ARG A 91 -5.65 -16.57 -6.09
CA ARG A 91 -5.29 -15.57 -7.09
C ARG A 91 -3.83 -15.09 -6.94
N PHE A 92 -3.40 -14.78 -5.72
CA PHE A 92 -2.01 -14.40 -5.45
C PHE A 92 -1.03 -15.52 -5.81
N LEU A 93 -1.38 -16.77 -5.51
CA LEU A 93 -0.57 -17.93 -5.93
C LEU A 93 -0.49 -18.05 -7.46
N LYS A 94 -1.60 -17.87 -8.19
CA LYS A 94 -1.64 -17.94 -9.66
C LYS A 94 -0.82 -16.84 -10.33
N CYS A 95 -0.79 -15.63 -9.78
CA CYS A 95 0.01 -14.52 -10.29
C CYS A 95 1.51 -14.63 -9.94
N SER A 96 1.88 -15.54 -9.04
CA SER A 96 3.29 -15.77 -8.67
C SER A 96 4.00 -16.74 -9.64
N LYS A 97 5.33 -16.58 -9.78
CA LYS A 97 6.17 -17.50 -10.56
C LYS A 97 6.80 -18.56 -9.65
N MET A 98 7.05 -19.76 -10.15
CA MET A 98 7.91 -20.73 -9.45
C MET A 98 9.35 -20.17 -9.40
N PRO A 99 10.09 -20.20 -8.26
CA PRO A 99 9.83 -20.93 -7.01
C PRO A 99 9.01 -20.17 -5.95
N VAL A 100 8.71 -18.89 -6.16
CA VAL A 100 8.00 -18.03 -5.19
C VAL A 100 6.67 -18.63 -4.73
N THR A 101 5.94 -19.30 -5.63
CA THR A 101 4.66 -19.97 -5.29
C THR A 101 4.81 -21.00 -4.17
N ALA A 102 5.93 -21.72 -4.10
CA ALA A 102 6.16 -22.71 -3.05
C ALA A 102 6.33 -22.03 -1.69
N GLU A 103 7.18 -21.00 -1.61
CA GLU A 103 7.38 -20.23 -0.38
C GLU A 103 6.09 -19.55 0.08
N LEU A 104 5.30 -19.00 -0.85
CA LEU A 104 4.00 -18.40 -0.52
C LEU A 104 3.07 -19.39 0.16
N LYS A 105 2.99 -20.64 -0.32
CA LYS A 105 2.15 -21.68 0.28
C LYS A 105 2.57 -21.97 1.71
N ASP A 106 3.87 -22.08 1.96
CA ASP A 106 4.39 -22.34 3.31
C ASP A 106 3.98 -21.22 4.27
N TYR A 107 4.18 -19.95 3.88
CA TYR A 107 3.82 -18.80 4.72
C TYR A 107 2.31 -18.57 4.86
N LEU A 108 1.49 -18.99 3.89
CA LEU A 108 0.02 -18.89 3.99
C LEU A 108 -0.57 -19.83 5.05
N THR A 109 0.15 -20.90 5.42
CA THR A 109 -0.26 -21.80 6.50
C THR A 109 0.28 -21.40 7.87
N ALA A 110 1.24 -20.46 7.89
CA ALA A 110 1.84 -19.97 9.13
C ALA A 110 0.87 -19.08 9.91
N LYS A 111 0.98 -19.10 11.24
CA LYS A 111 0.26 -18.16 12.10
C LYS A 111 0.90 -16.78 11.98
N ALA A 112 0.09 -15.77 11.69
CA ALA A 112 0.49 -14.36 11.68
C ALA A 112 -0.37 -13.56 12.64
N THR A 113 0.25 -12.66 13.39
CA THR A 113 -0.47 -11.73 14.27
C THR A 113 -1.14 -10.61 13.46
N PRO A 114 -2.21 -9.95 13.96
CA PRO A 114 -2.80 -8.80 13.29
C PRO A 114 -1.80 -7.68 12.98
N THR A 115 -0.80 -7.48 13.84
CA THR A 115 0.28 -6.51 13.64
C THR A 115 1.17 -6.89 12.46
N GLU A 116 1.52 -8.16 12.31
CA GLU A 116 2.30 -8.65 11.17
C GLU A 116 1.53 -8.54 9.86
N ILE A 117 0.23 -8.85 9.87
CA ILE A 117 -0.66 -8.72 8.70
C ILE A 117 -0.73 -7.26 8.27
N GLY A 118 -1.01 -6.34 9.19
CA GLY A 118 -1.07 -4.91 8.89
C GLY A 118 0.28 -4.36 8.40
N GLY A 119 1.39 -4.80 9.00
CA GLY A 119 2.73 -4.44 8.56
C GLY A 119 3.05 -4.97 7.15
N ALA A 120 2.60 -6.18 6.84
CA ALA A 120 2.76 -6.77 5.51
C ALA A 120 1.95 -6.02 4.45
N GLN A 121 0.70 -5.65 4.75
CA GLN A 121 -0.14 -4.87 3.85
C GLN A 121 0.46 -3.49 3.55
N MET A 122 0.98 -2.78 4.57
CA MET A 122 1.66 -1.49 4.36
C MET A 122 2.90 -1.64 3.47
N LYS A 123 3.70 -2.70 3.66
CA LYS A 123 4.87 -2.96 2.79
C LYS A 123 4.48 -3.30 1.35
N VAL A 124 3.40 -4.03 1.14
CA VAL A 124 2.90 -4.31 -0.23
C VAL A 124 2.44 -3.02 -0.91
N ILE A 125 1.76 -2.13 -0.19
CA ILE A 125 1.39 -0.79 -0.69
C ILE A 125 2.64 0.02 -1.06
N GLU A 126 3.68 -0.01 -0.23
CA GLU A 126 4.96 0.65 -0.51
C GLU A 126 5.62 0.12 -1.81
N VAL A 127 5.66 -1.19 -2.01
CA VAL A 127 6.17 -1.78 -3.27
C VAL A 127 5.29 -1.37 -4.46
N ALA A 128 3.97 -1.35 -4.28
CA ALA A 128 3.06 -0.92 -5.33
C ALA A 128 3.27 0.55 -5.72
N ARG A 129 3.57 1.44 -4.77
CA ARG A 129 3.98 2.83 -5.03
C ARG A 129 5.26 2.93 -5.85
N GLN A 130 6.25 2.09 -5.57
CA GLN A 130 7.47 2.05 -6.36
C GLN A 130 7.23 1.59 -7.81
N LEU A 131 6.26 0.72 -8.03
CA LEU A 131 5.84 0.27 -9.36
C LEU A 131 4.96 1.30 -10.08
N GLU A 132 4.11 2.01 -9.35
CA GLU A 132 3.28 3.10 -9.85
C GLU A 132 4.15 4.25 -10.38
N ARG A 133 5.19 4.64 -9.64
CA ARG A 133 6.19 5.62 -10.11
C ARG A 133 6.91 5.20 -11.40
N LYS A 134 6.97 3.90 -11.71
CA LYS A 134 7.58 3.37 -12.94
C LYS A 134 6.57 3.20 -14.08
N GLY A 135 5.30 3.56 -13.85
CA GLY A 135 4.21 3.36 -14.81
C GLY A 135 3.78 1.89 -14.98
N ILE A 136 4.24 1.00 -14.10
CA ILE A 136 3.89 -0.44 -14.15
C ILE A 136 2.51 -0.67 -13.54
N ILE A 137 2.21 -0.01 -12.40
CA ILE A 137 0.89 0.01 -11.78
C ILE A 137 0.22 1.34 -12.09
N LYS A 138 -1.05 1.33 -12.47
CA LYS A 138 -1.78 2.57 -12.83
C LYS A 138 -2.77 3.05 -11.75
N ALA A 139 -2.98 2.25 -10.71
CA ALA A 139 -3.90 2.59 -9.63
C ALA A 139 -3.42 3.81 -8.82
N LYS A 140 -4.35 4.72 -8.50
CA LYS A 140 -4.14 5.88 -7.60
C LYS A 140 -2.88 6.69 -7.93
N HIS A 141 -2.65 6.97 -9.22
CA HIS A 141 -1.55 7.83 -9.66
C HIS A 141 -1.61 9.19 -8.97
N ILE A 142 -0.50 9.60 -8.35
CA ILE A 142 -0.40 10.90 -7.67
C ILE A 142 0.20 11.91 -8.66
N PRO A 143 -0.49 13.01 -8.97
CA PRO A 143 0.02 14.07 -9.84
C PRO A 143 1.32 14.67 -9.28
N GLU A 144 2.23 15.07 -10.17
CA GLU A 144 3.52 15.66 -9.79
C GLU A 144 3.39 17.15 -9.37
N ASP A 145 2.30 17.82 -9.74
CA ASP A 145 2.13 19.29 -9.66
C ASP A 145 1.10 19.78 -8.61
N ILE A 146 0.93 19.07 -7.47
CA ILE A 146 0.06 19.51 -6.34
C ILE A 146 0.87 20.22 -5.25
#